data_AF-A0A1Y1WM01-F1
#
_entry.id   AF-A0A1Y1WM01-F1
#
_cell.length_a   1.000
_cell.length_b   1.000
_cell.length_c   1.000
_cell.angle_alpha   90.00
_cell.angle_beta   90.00
_cell.angle_gamma   90.00
#
_symmetry.space_group_name_H-M   'P 1'
#
loop_
_entity.id
_entity.type
_entity.pdbx_description
1 polymer ?
#
loop_
_entity_poly.entity_id
_entity_poly.type
_entity_poly.pdbx_seq_one_letter_code
_entity_poly.pdbx_strand_id
1 'polypeptide(L)'
;ERAGLLKQKGLTIWFTGLSASGKSTVATALEQHLLHKGINAYPFRLTPLLVAITSFISPFHTDAGIPFVEVYADVPVSVAEERDPKGLYKKARAGEIKEFTGISAPYEAPEAPEIHIRTDLKSVEEAVAEITAYP
;
A
#
# COMPACT_ATOMS: atom_id res chain seq x y z
N GLU A 1 -14.13 -27.63 -0.94
CA GLU A 1 -13.50 -26.34 -0.58
C GLU A 1 -13.90 -25.24 -1.55
N ARG A 2 -14.26 -24.05 -1.04
CA ARG A 2 -14.60 -22.87 -1.87
C ARG A 2 -13.43 -22.38 -2.75
N ALA A 3 -12.20 -22.79 -2.41
CA ALA A 3 -11.00 -22.58 -3.23
C ALA A 3 -11.08 -23.23 -4.63
N GLY A 4 -11.94 -24.25 -4.83
CA GLY A 4 -12.19 -24.84 -6.16
C GLY A 4 -13.19 -24.07 -7.01
N LEU A 5 -13.98 -23.15 -6.42
CA LEU A 5 -15.00 -22.37 -7.13
C LEU A 5 -14.43 -21.07 -7.72
N LEU A 6 -13.41 -20.50 -7.08
CA LEU A 6 -12.63 -19.38 -7.58
C LEU A 6 -11.32 -19.96 -8.10
N LYS A 7 -11.09 -20.00 -9.41
CA LYS A 7 -9.84 -20.49 -10.03
C LYS A 7 -8.64 -19.56 -9.75
N GLN A 8 -8.46 -19.12 -8.52
CA GLN A 8 -7.58 -18.05 -8.09
C GLN A 8 -6.82 -18.50 -6.84
N LYS A 9 -5.51 -18.21 -6.78
CA LYS A 9 -4.73 -18.35 -5.55
C LYS A 9 -4.84 -17.05 -4.76
N GLY A 10 -4.95 -17.15 -3.44
CA GLY A 10 -4.92 -15.98 -2.57
C GLY A 10 -3.53 -15.36 -2.53
N LEU A 11 -3.46 -14.02 -2.52
CA LEU A 11 -2.24 -13.22 -2.44
C LEU A 11 -2.52 -12.00 -1.57
N THR A 12 -1.55 -11.65 -0.74
CA THR A 12 -1.57 -10.43 0.07
C THR A 12 -0.57 -9.45 -0.49
N ILE A 13 -1.05 -8.29 -0.94
CA ILE A 13 -0.19 -7.17 -1.35
C ILE A 13 -0.25 -6.12 -0.24
N TRP A 14 0.88 -5.77 0.33
CA TRP A 14 0.97 -4.95 1.52
C TRP A 14 1.73 -3.65 1.24
N PHE A 15 1.01 -2.53 1.24
CA PHE A 15 1.60 -1.23 0.92
C PHE A 15 2.17 -0.54 2.16
N THR A 16 3.48 -0.37 2.23
CA THR A 16 4.16 0.44 3.25
C THR A 16 4.62 1.79 2.70
N GLY A 17 4.79 2.78 3.58
CA GLY A 17 5.24 4.12 3.19
C GLY A 17 4.74 5.22 4.12
N LEU A 18 5.25 6.44 3.91
CA LEU A 18 4.83 7.66 4.64
C LEU A 18 3.36 8.03 4.42
N SER A 19 2.76 8.78 5.34
CA SER A 19 1.46 9.41 5.08
C SER A 19 1.54 10.23 3.78
N ALA A 20 0.48 10.30 2.99
CA ALA A 20 0.49 10.96 1.67
C ALA A 20 1.46 10.39 0.60
N SER A 21 2.08 9.22 0.82
CA SER A 21 2.92 8.55 -0.19
C SER A 21 2.16 7.87 -1.34
N GLY A 22 0.85 8.09 -1.47
CA GLY A 22 0.08 7.57 -2.60
C GLY A 22 -0.37 6.11 -2.50
N LYS A 23 -0.07 5.38 -1.40
CA LYS A 23 -0.51 3.98 -1.20
C LYS A 23 -1.98 3.73 -1.52
N SER A 24 -2.89 4.53 -0.95
CA SER A 24 -4.33 4.33 -1.17
C SER A 24 -4.73 4.55 -2.62
N THR A 25 -4.08 5.51 -3.30
CA THR A 25 -4.32 5.78 -4.72
C THR A 25 -3.87 4.60 -5.59
N VAL A 26 -2.64 4.12 -5.38
CA VAL A 26 -2.11 2.96 -6.11
C VAL A 26 -2.91 1.71 -5.80
N ALA A 27 -3.31 1.52 -4.54
CA ALA A 27 -4.13 0.39 -4.14
C ALA A 27 -5.50 0.39 -4.83
N THR A 28 -6.23 1.51 -4.81
CA THR A 28 -7.51 1.60 -5.52
C THR A 28 -7.35 1.38 -7.02
N ALA A 29 -6.30 1.93 -7.64
CA ALA A 29 -6.04 1.71 -9.06
C ALA A 29 -5.70 0.25 -9.37
N LEU A 30 -4.92 -0.41 -8.52
CA LEU A 30 -4.58 -1.82 -8.64
C LEU A 30 -5.83 -2.71 -8.50
N GLU A 31 -6.70 -2.42 -7.54
CA GLU A 31 -7.98 -3.12 -7.39
C GLU A 31 -8.81 -3.04 -8.69
N GLN A 32 -9.02 -1.82 -9.21
CA GLN A 32 -9.79 -1.64 -10.45
C GLN A 32 -9.17 -2.40 -11.62
N HIS A 33 -7.84 -2.36 -11.75
CA HIS A 33 -7.12 -3.10 -12.79
C HIS A 33 -7.26 -4.63 -12.65
N LEU A 34 -7.21 -5.17 -11.42
CA LEU A 34 -7.42 -6.59 -11.16
C LEU A 34 -8.87 -7.02 -11.44
N LEU A 35 -9.85 -6.22 -11.01
CA LEU A 35 -11.27 -6.46 -11.27
C LEU A 35 -11.58 -6.47 -12.77
N HIS A 36 -11.00 -5.56 -13.55
CA HIS A 36 -11.13 -5.56 -15.01
C HIS A 36 -10.56 -6.82 -15.67
N LYS A 37 -9.57 -7.47 -15.04
CA LYS A 37 -9.01 -8.76 -15.49
C LYS A 37 -9.82 -9.98 -14.98
N GLY A 38 -10.92 -9.75 -14.25
CA GLY A 38 -11.72 -10.81 -13.63
C GLY A 38 -11.09 -11.43 -12.38
N ILE A 39 -10.08 -10.77 -11.80
CA ILE A 39 -9.43 -11.19 -10.55
C ILE A 39 -10.13 -10.46 -9.41
N ASN A 40 -10.56 -11.21 -8.38
CA ASN A 40 -11.22 -10.59 -7.24
C ASN A 40 -10.16 -9.98 -6.31
N ALA A 41 -10.26 -8.67 -6.05
CA ALA A 41 -9.38 -7.93 -5.18
C ALA A 41 -10.21 -7.08 -4.22
N TYR A 42 -9.78 -7.00 -2.95
CA TYR A 42 -10.44 -6.21 -1.92
C TYR A 42 -9.42 -5.37 -1.15
N PRO A 43 -9.51 -4.03 -1.21
CA PRO A 43 -8.66 -3.15 -0.43
C PRO A 43 -9.13 -3.16 1.02
N PHE A 44 -8.20 -3.49 1.93
CA PHE A 44 -8.40 -3.46 3.36
C PHE A 44 -7.44 -2.45 3.99
N ARG A 45 -7.99 -1.51 4.76
CA ARG A 45 -7.21 -0.43 5.38
C ARG A 45 -7.09 -0.68 6.87
N LEU A 46 -5.91 -1.13 7.29
CA LEU A 46 -5.59 -1.43 8.69
C LEU A 46 -5.27 -0.16 9.49
N THR A 47 -4.46 0.75 8.93
CA THR A 47 -4.05 2.01 9.58
C THR A 47 -3.91 3.14 8.55
N PRO A 48 -3.71 4.41 8.95
CA PRO A 48 -3.51 5.51 8.01
C PRO A 48 -2.30 5.32 7.08
N LEU A 49 -1.31 4.55 7.54
CA LEU A 49 -0.04 4.30 6.88
C LEU A 49 -0.02 2.98 6.10
N LEU A 50 -1.13 2.24 6.10
CA LEU A 50 -1.14 0.87 5.61
C LEU A 50 -2.39 0.55 4.79
N VAL A 51 -2.17 -0.04 3.61
CA VAL A 51 -3.23 -0.58 2.76
C VAL A 51 -2.84 -2.00 2.37
N ALA A 52 -3.72 -2.96 2.61
CA ALA A 52 -3.57 -4.33 2.14
C ALA A 52 -4.52 -4.54 0.95
N ILE A 53 -4.06 -5.12 -0.15
CA ILE A 53 -4.94 -5.66 -1.19
C ILE A 53 -4.95 -7.15 -1.04
N THR A 54 -6.12 -7.67 -0.71
CA THR A 54 -6.33 -9.11 -0.50
C THR A 54 -7.02 -9.68 -1.73
N SER A 55 -6.44 -10.71 -2.35
CA SER A 55 -7.22 -11.68 -3.13
C SER A 55 -7.45 -12.88 -2.21
N PHE A 56 -8.71 -13.15 -1.87
CA PHE A 56 -9.16 -13.97 -0.73
C PHE A 56 -8.41 -15.30 -0.48
N ILE A 57 -8.07 -15.58 0.79
CA ILE A 57 -8.61 -16.63 1.70
C ILE A 57 -8.25 -16.23 3.15
N SER A 58 -9.27 -16.08 4.03
CA SER A 58 -9.23 -16.14 5.52
C SER A 58 -8.45 -15.08 6.33
N PRO A 59 -8.95 -14.61 7.50
CA PRO A 59 -8.38 -13.51 8.29
C PRO A 59 -7.16 -13.88 9.18
N PHE A 60 -6.44 -14.96 8.90
CA PHE A 60 -5.29 -15.40 9.72
C PHE A 60 -3.99 -15.34 8.91
N HIS A 61 -3.33 -14.18 8.92
CA HIS A 61 -2.22 -13.82 8.03
C HIS A 61 -0.83 -14.37 8.38
N THR A 62 -0.70 -15.28 9.35
CA THR A 62 0.62 -15.85 9.71
C THR A 62 0.67 -17.37 9.67
N ASP A 63 -0.46 -18.06 9.86
CA ASP A 63 -0.50 -19.54 9.91
C ASP A 63 -1.00 -20.21 8.62
N ALA A 64 -1.50 -19.44 7.65
CA ALA A 64 -2.18 -19.98 6.47
C ALA A 64 -1.25 -20.21 5.24
N GLY A 65 0.02 -19.81 5.30
CA GLY A 65 0.97 -19.99 4.18
C GLY A 65 0.62 -19.21 2.90
N ILE A 66 -0.13 -18.10 3.03
CA ILE A 66 -0.54 -17.26 1.90
C ILE A 66 0.66 -16.40 1.48
N PRO A 67 0.98 -16.32 0.17
CA PRO A 67 2.01 -15.43 -0.34
C PRO A 67 1.77 -13.98 0.08
N PHE A 68 2.83 -13.32 0.51
CA PHE A 68 2.85 -11.93 0.94
C PHE A 68 3.87 -11.17 0.10
N VAL A 69 3.46 -10.01 -0.43
CA VAL A 69 4.28 -9.12 -1.25
C VAL A 69 4.22 -7.73 -0.65
N GLU A 70 5.33 -7.25 -0.11
CA GLU A 70 5.47 -5.90 0.38
C GLU A 70 5.75 -4.93 -0.77
N VAL A 71 4.93 -3.88 -0.85
CA VAL A 71 5.06 -2.78 -1.81
C VAL A 71 5.40 -1.52 -1.05
N TYR A 72 6.66 -1.10 -1.14
CA TYR A 72 7.11 0.14 -0.55
C TYR A 72 6.79 1.34 -1.46
N ALA A 73 5.79 2.12 -1.08
CA ALA A 73 5.44 3.39 -1.69
C ALA A 73 6.32 4.51 -1.12
N ASP A 74 7.46 4.69 -1.77
CA ASP A 74 8.51 5.63 -1.39
C ASP A 74 8.24 7.02 -1.94
N VAL A 75 8.49 8.01 -1.09
CA VAL A 75 8.39 9.43 -1.38
C VAL A 75 9.25 10.19 -0.37
N PRO A 76 9.94 11.26 -0.77
CA PRO A 76 10.57 12.15 0.20
C PRO A 76 9.53 12.76 1.14
N VAL A 77 9.88 12.92 2.43
CA VAL A 77 9.00 13.57 3.42
C VAL A 77 8.55 14.95 2.95
N SER A 78 9.44 15.73 2.34
CA SER A 78 9.13 17.07 1.83
C SER A 78 8.01 17.06 0.79
N VAL A 79 8.01 16.07 -0.11
CA VAL A 79 6.98 15.91 -1.14
C VAL A 79 5.67 15.41 -0.52
N ALA A 80 5.73 14.51 0.46
CA ALA A 80 4.55 14.07 1.20
C ALA A 80 3.89 15.21 1.99
N GLU A 81 4.71 16.07 2.59
CA GLU A 81 4.30 17.27 3.31
C GLU A 81 3.71 18.34 2.37
N GLU A 82 4.24 18.49 1.16
CA GLU A 82 3.66 19.38 0.15
C GLU A 82 2.28 18.90 -0.30
N ARG A 83 2.12 17.58 -0.51
CA ARG A 83 0.85 16.99 -0.96
C ARG A 83 -0.25 17.14 0.09
N ASP A 84 0.07 16.94 1.37
CA ASP A 84 -0.78 16.96 2.57
C ASP A 84 -2.32 16.97 2.33
N PRO A 85 -2.89 15.93 1.69
CA PRO A 85 -4.29 15.95 1.27
C PRO A 85 -5.27 15.92 2.46
N LYS A 86 -4.78 15.61 3.65
CA LYS A 86 -5.56 15.48 4.89
C LYS A 86 -5.23 16.56 5.91
N GLY A 87 -4.32 17.49 5.59
CA GLY A 87 -3.87 18.52 6.54
C GLY A 87 -3.10 17.95 7.75
N LEU A 88 -2.64 16.70 7.70
CA LEU A 88 -2.02 16.03 8.84
C LEU A 88 -0.60 16.52 9.06
N TYR A 89 0.15 16.81 7.99
CA TYR A 89 1.50 17.36 8.09
C TYR A 89 1.45 18.77 8.67
N LYS A 90 0.51 19.61 8.22
CA LYS A 90 0.30 20.95 8.80
C LYS A 90 -0.02 20.91 10.29
N LYS A 91 -0.90 20.00 10.72
CA LYS A 91 -1.25 19.81 12.14
C LYS A 91 -0.08 19.29 12.97
N ALA A 92 0.72 18.38 12.41
CA ALA A 92 1.94 17.90 13.06
C ALA A 92 2.97 19.03 13.22
N ARG A 93 3.18 19.87 12.21
CA ARG A 93 4.05 21.06 12.30
C ARG A 93 3.55 22.10 13.30
N ALA A 94 2.23 22.24 13.42
CA ALA A 94 1.60 23.11 14.43
C ALA A 94 1.70 22.54 15.86
N GLY A 95 2.23 21.33 16.04
CA GLY A 95 2.36 20.67 17.35
C GLY A 95 1.06 20.05 17.88
N GLU A 96 0.00 20.01 17.06
CA GLU A 96 -1.28 19.36 17.42
C GLU A 96 -1.15 17.83 17.43
N ILE A 97 -0.25 17.28 16.61
CA ILE A 97 0.06 15.84 16.54
C ILE A 97 1.50 15.62 17.01
N LYS A 98 1.65 15.06 18.22
CA LYS A 98 2.96 14.94 18.89
C LYS A 98 3.86 13.87 18.28
N GLU A 99 3.29 12.76 17.80
CA GLU A 99 4.04 11.62 17.23
C GLU A 99 3.59 11.37 15.79
N PHE A 100 4.13 12.17 14.86
CA PHE A 100 3.81 12.05 13.45
C PHE A 100 5.03 11.57 12.66
N THR A 101 4.86 10.46 11.95
CA THR A 101 5.91 9.80 11.18
C THR A 101 6.38 10.69 10.02
N GLY A 102 7.69 10.90 9.94
CA GLY A 102 8.33 11.82 8.99
C GLY A 102 8.51 13.25 9.50
N ILE A 103 7.89 13.65 10.62
CA ILE A 103 8.12 14.98 11.24
C ILE A 103 8.76 14.82 12.61
N SER A 104 8.05 14.27 13.58
CA SER A 104 8.49 14.16 14.97
C SER A 104 8.91 12.73 15.35
N ALA A 105 8.55 11.73 14.55
CA ALA A 105 9.04 10.37 14.63
C ALA A 105 9.73 9.97 13.31
N PRO A 106 10.88 9.28 13.33
CA PRO A 106 11.52 8.78 12.12
C PRO A 106 10.62 7.75 11.43
N TYR A 107 10.65 7.74 10.11
CA TYR A 107 10.05 6.67 9.32
C TYR A 107 11.14 5.66 8.96
N GLU A 108 10.95 4.41 9.35
CA GLU A 108 11.82 3.31 8.96
C GLU A 108 11.31 2.73 7.65
N ALA A 109 12.10 2.90 6.58
CA ALA A 109 11.84 2.23 5.32
C ALA A 109 12.07 0.72 5.47
N PRO A 110 11.29 -0.13 4.79
CA PRO A 110 11.54 -1.57 4.79
C PRO A 110 12.92 -1.86 4.20
N GLU A 111 13.68 -2.76 4.83
CA GLU A 111 15.05 -3.09 4.40
C GLU A 111 15.07 -3.87 3.07
N ALA A 112 14.04 -4.69 2.82
CA ALA A 112 13.95 -5.56 1.65
C ALA A 112 12.49 -5.73 1.17
N PRO A 113 11.85 -4.66 0.67
CA PRO A 113 10.53 -4.79 0.08
C PRO A 113 10.61 -5.61 -1.22
N GLU A 114 9.61 -6.45 -1.49
CA GLU A 114 9.50 -7.17 -2.76
C GLU A 114 9.36 -6.21 -3.95
N ILE A 115 8.67 -5.08 -3.75
CA ILE A 115 8.46 -4.06 -4.77
C ILE A 115 8.72 -2.67 -4.18
N HIS A 116 9.59 -1.88 -4.82
CA HIS A 116 9.90 -0.51 -4.40
C HIS A 116 9.46 0.50 -5.46
N ILE A 117 8.46 1.33 -5.11
CA ILE A 117 7.84 2.28 -6.02
C ILE A 117 8.12 3.70 -5.57
N ARG A 118 8.84 4.46 -6.40
CA ARG A 118 9.04 5.91 -6.26
C ARG A 118 7.83 6.68 -6.76
N THR A 119 6.88 6.92 -5.86
CA THR A 119 5.57 7.56 -6.17
C THR A 119 5.67 9.07 -6.45
N ASP A 120 6.84 9.66 -6.26
CA ASP A 120 7.21 10.99 -6.70
C ASP A 120 7.65 11.04 -8.17
N LEU A 121 8.14 9.91 -8.71
CA LEU A 121 8.72 9.84 -10.06
C LEU A 121 7.87 9.02 -11.05
N LYS A 122 6.96 8.19 -10.55
CA LYS A 122 6.11 7.30 -11.34
C LYS A 122 4.65 7.73 -11.29
N SER A 123 3.94 7.54 -12.39
CA SER A 123 2.48 7.65 -12.43
C SER A 123 1.82 6.48 -11.68
N VAL A 124 0.52 6.62 -11.42
CA VAL A 124 -0.26 5.55 -10.78
C VAL A 124 -0.33 4.32 -11.69
N GLU A 125 -0.46 4.53 -12.99
CA GLU A 125 -0.52 3.48 -14.00
C GLU A 125 0.81 2.70 -14.09
N GLU A 126 1.94 3.41 -14.03
CA GLU A 126 3.27 2.78 -14.00
C GLU A 126 3.46 1.95 -12.73
N ALA A 127 3.03 2.47 -11.58
CA ALA A 127 3.07 1.74 -10.31
C ALA A 127 2.20 0.46 -10.37
N VAL A 128 0.99 0.55 -10.91
CA VAL A 128 0.12 -0.62 -11.09
C VAL A 128 0.73 -1.63 -12.05
N ALA A 129 1.32 -1.17 -13.16
CA ALA A 129 1.97 -2.04 -14.13
C ALA A 129 3.11 -2.84 -13.49
N GLU A 130 3.97 -2.18 -12.72
CA GLU A 130 5.07 -2.81 -11.98
C GLU A 130 4.58 -3.85 -10.97
N ILE A 131 3.55 -3.52 -10.18
CA ILE A 131 2.97 -4.48 -9.24
C ILE A 131 2.40 -5.70 -9.95
N THR A 132 1.73 -5.51 -11.09
CA THR A 132 1.20 -6.64 -11.86
C THR A 132 2.23 -7.43 -12.68
N ALA A 133 3.42 -6.88 -12.87
CA ALA A 133 4.53 -7.56 -13.51
C ALA A 133 5.35 -8.40 -12.53
N TYR A 134 5.12 -8.23 -11.21
CA TYR A 134 5.77 -9.03 -10.19
C TYR A 134 5.35 -10.51 -10.29
N PRO A 135 6.31 -11.45 -10.28
CA PRO A 135 6.10 -12.87 -10.57
C PRO A 135 5.32 -13.64 -9.49
#